data_AF-A0AA91HH68-F1
#
_entry.id   AF-A0AA91HH68-F1
#
_cell.length_a   1.000
_cell.length_b   1.000
_cell.length_c   1.000
_cell.angle_alpha   90.00
_cell.angle_beta   90.00
_cell.angle_gamma   90.00
#
_symmetry.space_group_name_H-M   'P 1'
#
loop_
_entity.id
_entity.type
_entity.pdbx_description
1 polymer ?
#
loop_
_entity_poly.entity_id
_entity_poly.type
_entity_poly.pdbx_seq_one_letter_code
_entity_poly.pdbx_strand_id
1 'polypeptide(L)'
;MNYKGSKEICLALKKNIYKLNNHQRMQILLSVISEIPDSLSLIGQMGLIDPDRVRVLLAKGATGYTICQALLNMIEVKAPDSDELSLKVYGYVKPITPAELNNFIDLAVERIQQQELEGYDLEEHHQEYELSLDEIETSMGL
;
A
#
# COMPACT_ATOMS: atom_id res chain seq x y z
N MET A 1 -7.86 8.22 6.72
CA MET A 1 -7.47 7.58 5.43
C MET A 1 -8.73 7.12 4.72
N ASN A 2 -8.83 7.25 3.40
CA ASN A 2 -9.99 6.70 2.65
C ASN A 2 -9.68 5.29 2.15
N TYR A 3 -9.83 4.30 3.03
CA TYR A 3 -9.59 2.88 2.72
C TYR A 3 -10.53 2.36 1.62
N LYS A 4 -11.80 2.77 1.68
CA LYS A 4 -12.82 2.39 0.69
C LYS A 4 -12.45 2.81 -0.73
N GLY A 5 -12.07 4.09 -0.91
CA GLY A 5 -11.64 4.59 -2.21
C GLY A 5 -10.37 3.90 -2.74
N SER A 6 -9.41 3.64 -1.86
CA SER A 6 -8.17 2.94 -2.22
C SER A 6 -8.42 1.50 -2.68
N LYS A 7 -9.30 0.77 -1.99
CA LYS A 7 -9.73 -0.59 -2.35
C LYS A 7 -10.46 -0.61 -3.69
N GLU A 8 -11.39 0.31 -3.92
CA GLU A 8 -12.14 0.41 -5.18
C GLU A 8 -11.21 0.67 -6.37
N ILE A 9 -10.18 1.52 -6.21
CA ILE A 9 -9.17 1.76 -7.24
C ILE A 9 -8.40 0.47 -7.55
N CYS A 10 -7.93 -0.26 -6.54
CA CYS A 10 -7.23 -1.54 -6.76
C CYS A 10 -8.11 -2.58 -7.47
N LEU A 11 -9.40 -2.69 -7.11
CA LEU A 11 -10.34 -3.59 -7.78
C LEU A 11 -10.58 -3.19 -9.23
N ALA A 12 -10.66 -1.88 -9.53
CA ALA A 12 -10.76 -1.36 -10.89
C ALA A 12 -9.50 -1.66 -11.72
N LEU A 13 -8.31 -1.56 -11.11
CA LEU A 13 -7.03 -1.93 -11.73
C LEU A 13 -6.96 -3.42 -12.06
N LYS A 14 -7.46 -4.29 -11.18
CA LYS A 14 -7.50 -5.75 -11.41
C LYS A 14 -8.39 -6.11 -12.59
N LYS A 15 -9.60 -5.55 -12.62
CA LYS A 15 -10.57 -5.76 -13.72
C LYS A 15 -10.15 -5.07 -15.02
N ASN A 16 -9.17 -4.17 -14.95
CA ASN A 16 -8.69 -3.33 -16.03
C ASN A 16 -9.82 -2.64 -16.82
N ILE A 17 -10.82 -2.10 -16.10
CA ILE A 17 -12.02 -1.50 -16.71
C ILE A 17 -11.70 -0.31 -17.63
N TYR A 18 -10.56 0.35 -17.42
CA TYR A 18 -10.09 1.51 -18.17
C TYR A 18 -9.12 1.16 -19.31
N LYS A 19 -8.88 -0.14 -19.58
CA LYS A 19 -7.94 -0.62 -20.62
C LYS A 19 -6.54 0.02 -20.51
N LEU A 20 -6.06 0.13 -19.29
CA LEU A 20 -4.74 0.68 -18.99
C LEU A 20 -3.66 -0.34 -19.37
N ASN A 21 -2.51 0.15 -19.83
CA ASN A 21 -1.34 -0.69 -19.99
C ASN A 21 -0.71 -1.00 -18.62
N ASN A 22 0.14 -2.02 -18.55
CA ASN A 22 0.70 -2.46 -17.27
C ASN A 22 1.57 -1.38 -16.59
N HIS A 23 2.23 -0.52 -17.36
CA HIS A 23 2.99 0.59 -16.81
C HIS A 23 2.09 1.56 -16.02
N GLN A 24 0.98 1.98 -16.62
CA GLN A 24 -0.02 2.84 -15.96
C GLN A 24 -0.65 2.14 -14.74
N ARG A 25 -0.97 0.85 -14.87
CA ARG A 25 -1.54 0.06 -13.76
C ARG A 25 -0.56 -0.01 -12.58
N MET A 26 0.73 -0.22 -12.84
CA MET A 26 1.78 -0.23 -11.82
C MET A 26 1.97 1.15 -11.17
N GLN A 27 1.94 2.23 -11.96
CA GLN A 27 2.02 3.59 -11.42
C GLN A 27 0.86 3.90 -10.47
N ILE A 28 -0.37 3.60 -10.87
CA ILE A 28 -1.55 3.83 -10.01
C ILE A 28 -1.46 2.95 -8.76
N LEU A 29 -1.05 1.68 -8.90
CA LEU A 29 -0.88 0.79 -7.75
C LEU A 29 0.12 1.36 -6.73
N LEU A 30 1.30 1.82 -7.17
CA LEU A 30 2.29 2.43 -6.26
C LEU A 30 1.77 3.71 -5.59
N SER A 31 1.00 4.52 -6.30
CA SER A 31 0.35 5.71 -5.73
C SER A 31 -0.69 5.35 -4.67
N VAL A 32 -1.47 4.27 -4.87
CA VAL A 32 -2.39 3.79 -3.83
C VAL A 32 -1.63 3.26 -2.63
N ILE A 33 -0.59 2.46 -2.87
CA ILE A 33 0.24 1.89 -1.80
C ILE A 33 0.98 3.00 -1.04
N SER A 34 1.40 4.10 -1.66
CA SER A 34 2.07 5.18 -0.94
C SER A 34 1.20 5.84 0.14
N GLU A 35 -0.11 5.71 0.01
CA GLU A 35 -1.13 6.31 0.86
C GLU A 35 -1.72 5.32 1.87
N ILE A 36 -1.10 4.15 2.08
CA ILE A 36 -1.51 3.21 3.16
C ILE A 36 -0.47 3.19 4.29
N PRO A 37 -0.88 3.01 5.56
CA PRO A 37 0.04 3.05 6.71
C PRO A 37 1.12 1.96 6.65
N ASP A 38 0.79 0.79 6.11
CA ASP A 38 1.68 -0.38 6.08
C ASP A 38 2.31 -0.62 4.70
N SER A 39 2.53 0.48 3.99
CA SER A 39 3.11 0.50 2.64
C SER A 39 4.48 -0.14 2.57
N LEU A 40 5.31 0.01 3.60
CA LEU A 40 6.66 -0.57 3.67
C LEU A 40 6.65 -2.10 3.67
N SER A 41 5.82 -2.72 4.50
CA SER A 41 5.70 -4.17 4.57
C SER A 41 5.18 -4.72 3.24
N LEU A 42 4.24 -4.00 2.62
CA LEU A 42 3.68 -4.39 1.32
C LEU A 42 4.73 -4.31 0.19
N ILE A 43 5.51 -3.23 0.12
CA ILE A 43 6.64 -3.08 -0.84
C ILE A 43 7.66 -4.21 -0.66
N GLY A 44 7.94 -4.57 0.59
CA GLY A 44 8.83 -5.68 0.94
C GLY A 44 8.30 -7.03 0.47
N GLN A 45 7.01 -7.33 0.70
CA GLN A 45 6.35 -8.57 0.24
C GLN A 45 6.32 -8.70 -1.28
N MET A 46 6.17 -7.58 -1.99
CA MET A 46 6.22 -7.53 -3.46
C MET A 46 7.64 -7.70 -4.02
N GLY A 47 8.68 -7.62 -3.17
CA GLY A 47 10.07 -7.76 -3.58
C GLY A 47 10.52 -6.67 -4.56
N LEU A 48 9.96 -5.46 -4.45
CA LEU A 48 10.24 -4.33 -5.34
C LEU A 48 11.60 -3.68 -5.05
N ILE A 49 12.06 -3.80 -3.81
CA ILE A 49 13.38 -3.34 -3.38
C ILE A 49 14.08 -4.49 -2.66
N ASP A 50 15.40 -4.53 -2.81
CA ASP A 50 16.28 -5.38 -2.02
C ASP A 50 16.00 -5.19 -0.49
N PRO A 51 15.65 -6.25 0.25
CA PRO A 51 15.35 -6.17 1.67
C PRO A 51 16.43 -5.50 2.53
N ASP A 52 17.72 -5.68 2.20
CA ASP A 52 18.81 -5.04 2.92
C ASP A 52 18.87 -3.54 2.62
N ARG A 53 18.48 -3.13 1.41
CA ARG A 53 18.32 -1.70 1.06
C ARG A 53 17.14 -1.08 1.76
N VAL A 54 16.02 -1.80 1.92
CA VAL A 54 14.87 -1.31 2.70
C VAL A 54 15.32 -0.99 4.12
N ARG A 55 16.05 -1.89 4.79
CA ARG A 55 16.58 -1.64 6.15
C ARG A 55 17.45 -0.38 6.23
N VAL A 56 18.32 -0.17 5.26
CA VAL A 56 19.18 1.03 5.21
C VAL A 56 18.36 2.30 4.98
N LEU A 57 17.36 2.26 4.10
CA LEU A 57 16.47 3.40 3.84
C LEU A 57 15.64 3.73 5.08
N LEU A 58 15.11 2.72 5.78
CA LEU A 58 14.40 2.89 7.05
C LEU A 58 15.28 3.50 8.13
N ALA A 59 16.53 3.04 8.27
CA ALA A 59 17.48 3.62 9.21
C ALA A 59 17.82 5.10 8.92
N LYS A 60 17.58 5.55 7.68
CA LYS A 60 17.73 6.95 7.24
C LYS A 60 16.43 7.76 7.34
N GLY A 61 15.37 7.17 7.88
CA GLY A 61 14.06 7.83 8.02
C GLY A 61 13.20 7.82 6.76
N ALA A 62 13.50 6.98 5.77
CA ALA A 62 12.61 6.82 4.63
C ALA A 62 11.28 6.19 5.06
N THR A 63 10.20 6.71 4.50
CA THR A 63 8.83 6.24 4.70
C THR A 63 8.38 5.43 3.49
N GLY A 64 7.33 4.62 3.62
CA GLY A 64 6.80 3.89 2.46
C GLY A 64 6.32 4.82 1.35
N TYR A 65 5.81 6.00 1.71
CA TYR A 65 5.53 7.07 0.76
C TYR A 65 6.76 7.46 -0.08
N THR A 66 7.88 7.82 0.58
CA THR A 66 9.10 8.25 -0.14
C THR A 66 9.69 7.13 -0.98
N ILE A 67 9.58 5.87 -0.52
CA ILE A 67 10.00 4.71 -1.29
C ILE A 67 9.13 4.52 -2.53
N CYS A 68 7.80 4.54 -2.41
CA CYS A 68 6.89 4.45 -3.55
C CYS A 68 7.15 5.57 -4.58
N GLN A 69 7.36 6.80 -4.14
CA GLN A 69 7.69 7.93 -5.03
C GLN A 69 9.00 7.69 -5.79
N ALA A 70 10.02 7.12 -5.14
CA ALA A 70 11.24 6.72 -5.83
C ALA A 70 10.98 5.60 -6.85
N LEU A 71 10.16 4.60 -6.49
CA LEU A 71 9.83 3.47 -7.35
C LEU A 71 9.07 3.88 -8.62
N LEU A 72 8.19 4.88 -8.54
CA LEU A 72 7.44 5.40 -9.71
C LEU A 72 8.36 5.84 -10.85
N ASN A 73 9.53 6.40 -10.52
CA ASN A 73 10.51 6.88 -11.50
C ASN A 73 11.43 5.77 -12.04
N MET A 74 11.34 4.55 -11.50
CA MET A 74 12.25 3.42 -11.78
C MET A 74 11.59 2.28 -12.56
N ILE A 75 10.32 2.45 -12.96
CA ILE A 75 9.59 1.49 -13.79
C ILE A 75 10.01 1.70 -15.25
N GLU A 76 10.48 0.63 -15.89
CA GLU A 76 10.80 0.60 -17.31
C GLU A 76 9.88 -0.39 -18.04
N VAL A 77 9.41 0.00 -19.22
CA VAL A 77 8.73 -0.92 -20.15
C VAL A 77 9.81 -1.63 -20.97
N LYS A 78 9.80 -2.96 -21.00
CA LYS A 78 10.86 -3.72 -21.69
C LYS A 78 10.87 -3.51 -23.21
N ALA A 79 9.71 -3.33 -23.83
CA ALA A 79 9.57 -3.02 -25.24
C ALA A 79 8.26 -2.23 -25.50
N PRO A 80 8.16 -1.43 -26.57
CA PRO A 80 7.02 -0.53 -26.83
C PRO A 80 5.63 -1.18 -26.78
N ASP A 81 5.53 -2.46 -27.14
CA ASP A 81 4.28 -3.24 -27.16
C ASP A 81 4.28 -4.37 -26.11
N SER A 82 5.18 -4.33 -25.14
CA SER A 82 5.29 -5.36 -24.11
C SER A 82 4.52 -4.98 -22.86
N ASP A 83 3.74 -5.94 -22.39
CA ASP A 83 3.10 -5.91 -21.08
C ASP A 83 4.07 -6.26 -19.94
N GLU A 84 5.32 -6.63 -20.24
CA GLU A 84 6.36 -6.87 -19.24
C GLU A 84 7.04 -5.58 -18.81
N LEU A 85 7.11 -5.39 -17.49
CA LEU A 85 7.84 -4.29 -16.88
C LEU A 85 9.14 -4.80 -16.27
N SER A 86 10.06 -3.87 -16.04
CA SER A 86 11.25 -4.07 -15.24
C SER A 86 11.38 -2.92 -14.27
N LEU A 87 11.58 -3.23 -13.00
CA LEU A 87 11.89 -2.25 -11.98
C LEU A 87 13.40 -2.29 -11.72
N LYS A 88 14.09 -1.16 -11.88
CA LYS A 88 15.55 -1.07 -11.69
C LYS A 88 15.88 -0.12 -10.55
N VAL A 89 16.29 -0.67 -9.41
CA VAL A 89 16.52 0.10 -8.18
C VAL A 89 17.90 -0.24 -7.62
N TYR A 90 18.84 0.71 -7.64
CA TYR A 90 20.19 0.55 -7.05
C TYR A 90 20.93 -0.74 -7.48
N GLY A 91 20.79 -1.15 -8.74
CA GLY A 91 21.41 -2.37 -9.29
C GLY A 91 20.58 -3.65 -9.11
N TYR A 92 19.48 -3.59 -8.35
CA TYR A 92 18.47 -4.65 -8.29
C TYR A 92 17.50 -4.50 -9.47
N VAL A 93 17.35 -5.57 -10.25
CA VAL A 93 16.45 -5.62 -11.41
C VAL A 93 15.37 -6.66 -11.14
N LYS A 94 14.13 -6.19 -10.97
CA LYS A 94 12.96 -7.05 -10.78
C LYS A 94 12.12 -7.03 -12.05
N PRO A 95 12.11 -8.11 -12.85
CA PRO A 95 11.10 -8.26 -13.89
C PRO A 95 9.73 -8.37 -13.23
N ILE A 96 8.73 -7.75 -13.85
CA ILE A 96 7.33 -7.79 -13.41
C ILE A 96 6.49 -8.20 -14.61
N THR A 97 6.01 -9.43 -14.57
CA THR A 97 5.07 -9.98 -15.54
C THR A 97 3.65 -9.45 -15.28
N PRO A 98 2.73 -9.57 -16.26
CA PRO A 98 1.32 -9.20 -16.05
C PRO A 98 0.67 -9.98 -14.90
N ALA A 99 1.06 -11.25 -14.71
CA ALA A 99 0.58 -12.09 -13.62
C ALA A 99 1.11 -11.60 -12.25
N GLU A 100 2.38 -11.24 -12.16
CA GLU A 100 2.95 -10.65 -10.94
C GLU A 100 2.27 -9.32 -10.59
N LEU A 101 2.00 -8.47 -11.58
CA LEU A 101 1.27 -7.23 -11.34
C LEU A 101 -0.14 -7.48 -10.78
N ASN A 102 -0.85 -8.49 -11.28
CA ASN A 102 -2.14 -8.88 -10.72
C ASN A 102 -2.01 -9.37 -9.27
N ASN A 103 -0.98 -10.16 -8.96
CA ASN A 103 -0.71 -10.62 -7.59
C ASN A 103 -0.40 -9.44 -6.65
N PHE A 104 0.33 -8.42 -7.14
CA PHE A 104 0.59 -7.22 -6.36
C PHE A 104 -0.69 -6.44 -6.06
N ILE A 105 -1.59 -6.34 -7.04
CA ILE A 105 -2.90 -5.72 -6.82
C ILE A 105 -3.69 -6.50 -5.75
N ASP A 106 -3.65 -7.83 -5.78
CA ASP A 106 -4.33 -8.68 -4.80
C ASP A 106 -3.79 -8.49 -3.38
N LEU A 107 -2.47 -8.49 -3.22
CA LEU A 107 -1.82 -8.21 -1.93
C LEU A 107 -2.21 -6.83 -1.40
N ALA A 108 -2.29 -5.81 -2.26
CA ALA A 108 -2.72 -4.47 -1.86
C ALA A 108 -4.19 -4.44 -1.41
N VAL A 109 -5.09 -5.14 -2.13
CA VAL A 109 -6.50 -5.25 -1.73
C VAL A 109 -6.64 -5.94 -0.37
N GLU A 110 -5.97 -7.07 -0.17
CA GLU A 110 -5.99 -7.82 1.08
C GLU A 110 -5.49 -6.96 2.25
N ARG A 111 -4.36 -6.25 2.07
CA ARG A 111 -3.81 -5.37 3.12
C ARG A 111 -4.74 -4.21 3.43
N ILE A 112 -5.28 -3.54 2.42
CA ILE A 112 -6.23 -2.42 2.63
C ILE A 112 -7.47 -2.91 3.39
N GLN A 113 -8.00 -4.08 3.03
CA GLN A 113 -9.17 -4.65 3.71
C GLN A 113 -8.86 -5.02 5.16
N GLN A 114 -7.68 -5.58 5.43
CA GLN A 114 -7.24 -5.87 6.79
C GLN A 114 -7.13 -4.58 7.62
N GLN A 115 -6.52 -3.53 7.09
CA GLN A 115 -6.36 -2.26 7.80
C GLN A 115 -7.67 -1.50 7.98
N GLU A 116 -8.63 -1.66 7.06
CA GLU A 116 -9.99 -1.16 7.22
C GLU A 116 -10.65 -1.80 8.44
N LEU A 117 -10.55 -3.13 8.60
CA LEU A 117 -11.08 -3.85 9.76
C LEU A 117 -10.38 -3.48 11.07
N GLU A 118 -9.05 -3.42 11.09
CA GLU A 118 -8.27 -2.99 12.26
C GLU A 118 -8.60 -1.55 12.68
N GLY A 119 -8.86 -0.66 11.71
CA GLY A 119 -9.32 0.70 11.97
C GLY A 119 -10.72 0.77 12.58
N TYR A 120 -11.65 -0.06 12.09
CA TYR A 120 -13.00 -0.17 12.68
C TYR A 120 -12.98 -0.68 14.13
N ASP A 121 -12.14 -1.68 14.42
CA ASP A 121 -12.00 -2.26 15.77
C ASP A 121 -11.46 -1.22 16.78
N LEU A 122 -10.52 -0.37 16.35
CA LEU A 122 -10.00 0.74 17.17
C LEU A 122 -11.04 1.84 17.42
N GLU A 123 -11.89 2.16 16.45
CA GLU A 123 -12.95 3.18 16.60
C GLU A 123 -14.10 2.69 17.52
N GLU A 124 -14.52 1.43 17.41
CA GLU A 124 -15.52 0.84 18.33
C GLU A 124 -15.00 0.78 19.76
N HIS A 125 -13.73 0.37 19.96
CA HIS A 125 -13.13 0.39 21.29
C HIS A 125 -12.96 1.81 21.87
N HIS A 126 -12.75 2.85 21.05
CA HIS A 126 -12.70 4.22 21.55
C HIS A 126 -14.09 4.75 21.98
N GLN A 127 -15.17 4.29 21.36
CA GLN A 127 -16.53 4.69 21.76
C GLN A 127 -17.00 4.05 23.06
N GLU A 128 -16.53 2.85 23.41
CA GLU A 128 -16.88 2.20 24.69
C GLU A 128 -16.18 2.78 25.93
N TYR A 129 -15.14 3.61 25.76
CA TYR A 129 -14.40 4.24 26.87
C TYR A 129 -14.63 5.74 27.04
N GLU A 130 -15.57 6.35 26.31
CA GLU A 130 -16.08 7.68 26.69
C GLU A 130 -17.15 7.53 27.77
N LEU A 131 -16.74 7.09 28.97
CA LEU A 131 -17.49 7.47 30.18
C LEU A 131 -17.45 9.00 30.23
N SER A 132 -18.62 9.62 30.19
CA SER A 132 -18.73 11.04 30.44
C SER A 132 -18.13 11.36 31.82
N LEU A 133 -17.52 12.53 32.00
CA LEU A 133 -16.97 12.96 33.31
C LEU A 133 -17.99 12.78 34.45
N ASP A 134 -19.28 12.93 34.14
CA ASP A 134 -20.41 12.73 35.05
C ASP A 134 -20.55 11.27 35.54
N GLU A 135 -20.23 10.28 34.71
CA GLU A 135 -20.30 8.86 35.09
C GLU A 135 -19.10 8.43 35.97
N ILE A 136 -17.95 9.08 35.82
CA ILE A 136 -16.78 8.86 36.69
C ILE A 136 -17.06 9.44 38.09
N GLU A 137 -17.63 10.64 38.19
CA GLU A 137 -17.99 11.25 39.49
C GLU A 137 -19.02 10.41 40.26
N THR A 138 -20.00 9.85 39.56
CA THR A 138 -21.03 8.99 40.17
C THR A 138 -20.46 7.66 40.69
N SER A 139 -19.42 7.12 40.04
CA SER A 139 -18.77 5.86 40.44
C SER A 139 -17.79 5.99 41.61
N MET A 140 -17.26 7.20 41.85
CA MET A 140 -16.29 7.45 42.93
C MET A 140 -16.92 8.00 44.23
N GLY A 141 -18.23 8.25 44.26
CA GLY A 141 -18.92 8.67 45.48
C GLY A 141 -18.34 9.94 46.10
N LEU A 142 -18.31 11.03 45.32
CA LEU A 142 -18.23 12.39 45.85
C LEU A 142 -19.62 13.05 45.82
#